data_AF-N9PQE7-F1
#
_entry.id   AF-N9PQE7-F1
#
_cell.length_a   1.000
_cell.length_b   1.000
_cell.length_c   1.000
_cell.angle_alpha   90.00
_cell.angle_beta   90.00
_cell.angle_gamma   90.00
#
_symmetry.space_group_name_H-M   'P 1'
#
loop_
_entity.id
_entity.type
_entity.pdbx_description
1 polymer ?
#
loop_
_entity_poly.entity_id
_entity_poly.type
_entity_poly.pdbx_seq_one_letter_code
_entity_poly.pdbx_strand_id
1 'polypeptide(L)'
;MPQPNLAELYGPGIFTAVVAAAALRAETDEKVGWHKSLSNIPVTGPTGISMPLTWDLEDPDTDVGFLNSKDITTMIQHQGFRFWGNRNCSDDPRFSFEVATRTAQFILDTIINGCFPFVDQPLTPYLAKDIIDSINAELQEHVTARHLLGASVWYDPAENSIQNLQQGQLWVDYDYTPVPTLENLGVNQRITDRYLVDFSKLLGGGTATE
;
A
#
# COMPACT_ATOMS: atom_id res chain seq x y z
N MET A 1 1.03 27.22 -19.14
CA MET A 1 1.38 26.46 -20.36
C MET A 1 0.11 25.77 -20.86
N PRO A 2 -0.13 25.67 -22.16
CA PRO A 2 -1.22 24.83 -22.66
C PRO A 2 -0.98 23.38 -22.23
N GLN A 3 -2.03 22.70 -21.76
CA GLN A 3 -1.99 21.26 -21.49
C GLN A 3 -1.64 20.55 -22.81
N PRO A 4 -0.65 19.64 -22.81
CA PRO A 4 -0.25 19.00 -24.05
C PRO A 4 -1.37 18.10 -24.59
N ASN A 5 -1.44 17.97 -25.92
CA ASN A 5 -2.43 17.12 -26.58
C ASN A 5 -2.15 15.65 -26.24
N LEU A 6 -3.07 15.00 -25.53
CA LEU A 6 -2.92 13.61 -25.09
C LEU A 6 -2.72 12.65 -26.27
N ALA A 7 -3.31 12.93 -27.43
CA ALA A 7 -3.14 12.11 -28.63
C ALA A 7 -1.71 12.21 -29.22
N GLU A 8 -1.03 13.35 -29.04
CA GLU A 8 0.36 13.55 -29.45
C GLU A 8 1.35 12.92 -28.45
N LEU A 9 1.01 12.89 -27.15
CA LEU A 9 1.87 12.29 -26.12
C LEU A 9 1.80 10.77 -26.08
N TYR A 10 0.59 10.21 -26.22
CA TYR A 10 0.33 8.79 -25.94
C TYR A 10 -0.01 7.97 -27.19
N GLY A 11 -0.21 8.62 -28.34
CA GLY A 11 -0.57 7.97 -29.60
C GLY A 11 -2.03 7.48 -29.67
N PRO A 12 -2.57 7.24 -30.88
CA PRO A 12 -3.90 6.65 -31.05
C PRO A 12 -3.85 5.12 -30.92
N GLY A 13 -4.77 4.53 -30.14
CA GLY A 13 -4.93 3.07 -30.07
C GLY A 13 -5.54 2.58 -28.76
N ILE A 14 -5.83 1.28 -28.69
CA ILE A 14 -6.18 0.59 -27.45
C ILE A 14 -4.89 -0.03 -26.90
N PHE A 15 -4.49 0.38 -25.70
CA PHE A 15 -3.43 -0.30 -24.94
C PHE A 15 -4.05 -1.13 -23.81
N THR A 16 -3.30 -2.11 -23.32
CA THR A 16 -3.81 -2.99 -22.26
C THR A 16 -3.84 -2.26 -20.92
N ALA A 17 -4.85 -2.54 -20.09
CA ALA A 17 -4.95 -1.96 -18.75
C ALA A 17 -3.72 -2.24 -17.88
N VAL A 18 -3.00 -3.34 -18.15
CA VAL A 18 -1.74 -3.70 -17.48
C VAL A 18 -0.65 -2.64 -17.69
N VAL A 19 -0.54 -2.06 -18.89
CA VAL A 19 0.46 -1.01 -19.17
C VAL A 19 0.14 0.25 -18.37
N ALA A 20 -1.14 0.65 -18.31
CA ALA A 20 -1.57 1.76 -17.46
C ALA A 20 -1.32 1.49 -15.98
N ALA A 21 -1.60 0.27 -15.51
CA ALA A 21 -1.38 -0.12 -14.12
C ALA A 21 0.10 -0.05 -13.76
N ALA A 22 0.98 -0.57 -14.62
CA ALA A 22 2.42 -0.53 -14.40
C ALA A 22 2.98 0.90 -14.39
N ALA A 23 2.53 1.75 -15.32
CA ALA A 23 2.92 3.17 -15.36
C ALA A 23 2.44 3.93 -14.12
N LEU A 24 1.17 3.74 -13.73
CA LEU A 24 0.61 4.35 -12.53
C LEU A 24 1.31 3.86 -11.26
N ARG A 25 1.69 2.58 -11.22
CA ARG A 25 2.43 2.00 -10.10
C ARG A 25 3.79 2.69 -9.93
N ALA A 26 4.54 2.83 -11.02
CA ALA A 26 5.83 3.53 -11.00
C ALA A 26 5.67 4.99 -10.57
N GLU A 27 4.69 5.71 -11.13
CA GLU A 27 4.38 7.10 -10.75
C GLU A 27 3.99 7.22 -9.27
N THR A 28 3.18 6.30 -8.76
CA THR A 28 2.73 6.30 -7.37
C THR A 28 3.89 5.98 -6.42
N ASP A 29 4.78 5.06 -6.78
CA ASP A 29 5.98 4.73 -6.01
C ASP A 29 6.90 5.93 -5.88
N GLU A 30 7.08 6.72 -6.94
CA GLU A 30 7.91 7.92 -6.93
C GLU A 30 7.29 9.07 -6.12
N LYS A 31 5.97 9.30 -6.27
CA LYS A 31 5.30 10.48 -5.69
C LYS A 31 4.78 10.29 -4.27
N VAL A 32 4.36 9.07 -3.94
CA VAL A 32 3.69 8.76 -2.66
C VAL A 32 4.46 7.68 -1.92
N GLY A 33 4.87 6.62 -2.63
CA GLY A 33 5.59 5.49 -2.09
C GLY A 33 4.89 4.15 -2.36
N TRP A 34 5.68 3.08 -2.25
CA TRP A 34 5.26 1.69 -2.47
C TRP A 34 4.16 1.20 -1.50
N HIS A 35 4.00 1.88 -0.36
CA HIS A 35 3.00 1.56 0.66
C HIS A 35 1.58 1.99 0.27
N LYS A 36 1.41 2.76 -0.82
CA LYS A 36 0.10 3.19 -1.32
C LYS A 36 -0.39 2.28 -2.43
N SER A 37 -1.60 1.71 -2.30
CA SER A 37 -2.24 0.94 -3.39
C SER A 37 -2.54 1.81 -4.62
N LEU A 38 -2.40 1.22 -5.81
CA LEU A 38 -2.79 1.82 -7.09
C LEU A 38 -4.30 2.11 -7.18
N SER A 39 -5.12 1.43 -6.38
CA SER A 39 -6.57 1.61 -6.34
C SER A 39 -6.95 3.05 -5.95
N ASN A 40 -7.99 3.55 -6.63
CA ASN A 40 -8.58 4.87 -6.46
C ASN A 40 -7.60 6.04 -6.70
N ILE A 41 -6.57 5.84 -7.52
CA ILE A 41 -5.69 6.92 -8.00
C ILE A 41 -6.13 7.31 -9.42
N PRO A 42 -6.22 8.62 -9.76
CA PRO A 42 -6.51 9.07 -11.11
C PRO A 42 -5.44 8.60 -12.10
N VAL A 43 -5.87 8.00 -13.22
CA VAL A 43 -5.02 7.58 -14.33
C VAL A 43 -5.03 8.66 -15.41
N THR A 44 -3.86 9.19 -15.75
CA THR A 44 -3.71 10.15 -16.84
C THR A 44 -3.49 9.41 -18.16
N GLY A 45 -4.15 9.84 -19.24
CA GLY A 45 -3.95 9.31 -20.58
C GLY A 45 -5.14 8.56 -21.19
N PRO A 46 -5.78 7.60 -20.47
CA PRO A 46 -6.96 6.91 -21.01
C PRO A 46 -8.08 7.88 -21.39
N THR A 47 -8.70 7.64 -22.55
CA THR A 47 -9.85 8.40 -23.05
C THR A 47 -11.15 7.57 -23.03
N GLY A 48 -11.06 6.28 -22.74
CA GLY A 48 -12.17 5.36 -22.69
C GLY A 48 -11.77 3.99 -22.14
N ILE A 49 -12.77 3.17 -21.82
CA ILE A 49 -12.62 1.76 -21.44
C ILE A 49 -13.12 0.92 -22.63
N SER A 50 -12.35 -0.09 -23.02
CA SER A 50 -12.67 -0.95 -24.18
C SER A 50 -13.95 -1.78 -23.99
N MET A 51 -14.24 -2.18 -22.75
CA MET A 51 -15.46 -2.88 -22.36
C MET A 51 -16.07 -2.19 -21.15
N PRO A 52 -17.16 -1.43 -21.31
CA PRO A 52 -17.80 -0.75 -20.18
C PRO A 52 -18.43 -1.79 -19.23
N LEU A 53 -18.23 -1.57 -17.93
CA LEU A 53 -18.76 -2.39 -16.85
C LEU A 53 -19.59 -1.50 -15.93
N THR A 54 -20.65 -2.05 -15.33
CA THR A 54 -21.42 -1.33 -14.33
C THR A 54 -20.62 -1.16 -13.04
N TRP A 55 -20.72 0.01 -12.43
CA TRP A 55 -20.09 0.36 -11.17
C TRP A 55 -20.94 1.40 -10.44
N ASP A 56 -21.04 1.24 -9.13
CA ASP A 56 -21.68 2.16 -8.21
C ASP A 56 -20.84 2.23 -6.93
N LEU A 57 -20.90 3.37 -6.24
CA LEU A 57 -20.14 3.59 -5.00
C LEU A 57 -20.84 2.99 -3.78
N GLU A 58 -22.18 2.98 -3.79
CA GLU A 58 -23.03 2.56 -2.69
C GLU A 58 -23.49 1.11 -2.86
N ASP A 59 -23.64 0.64 -4.11
CA ASP A 59 -24.08 -0.72 -4.43
C ASP A 59 -22.92 -1.62 -4.89
N PRO A 60 -22.53 -2.65 -4.10
CA PRO A 60 -21.55 -3.63 -4.52
C PRO A 60 -22.08 -4.63 -5.56
N ASP A 61 -23.39 -4.73 -5.80
CA ASP A 61 -23.99 -5.64 -6.79
C ASP A 61 -23.88 -5.09 -8.22
N THR A 62 -22.64 -4.94 -8.66
CA THR A 62 -22.28 -4.42 -9.99
C THR A 62 -21.27 -5.33 -10.66
N ASP A 63 -21.08 -5.21 -11.98
CA ASP A 63 -20.08 -6.01 -12.71
C ASP A 63 -18.68 -5.82 -12.12
N VAL A 64 -18.33 -4.57 -11.78
CA VAL A 64 -17.05 -4.24 -11.14
C VAL A 64 -16.95 -4.81 -9.73
N GLY A 65 -18.03 -4.76 -8.95
CA GLY A 65 -18.08 -5.36 -7.61
C GLY A 65 -17.91 -6.88 -7.64
N PHE A 66 -18.60 -7.55 -8.57
CA PHE A 66 -18.46 -8.99 -8.80
C PHE A 66 -17.03 -9.38 -9.17
N LEU A 67 -16.40 -8.66 -10.12
CA LEU A 67 -15.02 -8.92 -10.52
C LEU A 67 -14.02 -8.69 -9.38
N ASN A 68 -14.19 -7.63 -8.59
CA ASN A 68 -13.37 -7.38 -7.41
C ASN A 68 -13.51 -8.48 -6.36
N SER A 69 -14.71 -9.05 -6.19
CA SER A 69 -14.92 -10.19 -5.29
C SER A 69 -14.18 -11.47 -5.71
N LYS A 70 -13.62 -11.48 -6.93
CA LYS A 70 -12.78 -12.53 -7.51
C LYS A 70 -11.33 -12.07 -7.69
N ASP A 71 -10.93 -11.04 -6.95
CA ASP A 71 -9.57 -10.47 -6.96
C ASP A 71 -9.15 -9.92 -8.34
N ILE A 72 -10.13 -9.51 -9.16
CA ILE A 72 -9.90 -8.89 -10.46
C ILE A 72 -10.11 -7.38 -10.34
N THR A 73 -9.00 -6.63 -10.39
CA THR A 73 -9.01 -5.17 -10.47
C THR A 73 -9.51 -4.71 -11.83
N THR A 74 -10.44 -3.75 -11.84
CA THR A 74 -10.99 -3.16 -13.06
C THR A 74 -10.66 -1.67 -13.13
N MET A 75 -11.02 -1.03 -14.25
CA MET A 75 -10.95 0.43 -14.38
C MET A 75 -12.37 0.99 -14.38
N ILE A 76 -12.59 2.04 -13.59
CA ILE A 76 -13.86 2.78 -13.51
C ILE A 76 -13.67 4.20 -14.05
N GLN A 77 -14.78 4.83 -14.45
CA GLN A 77 -14.82 6.24 -14.82
C GLN A 77 -15.60 7.02 -13.76
N HIS A 78 -14.92 7.44 -12.70
CA HIS A 78 -15.48 8.27 -11.64
C HIS A 78 -14.49 9.35 -11.23
N GLN A 79 -14.83 10.61 -11.51
CA GLN A 79 -13.93 11.76 -11.32
C GLN A 79 -12.56 11.53 -12.02
N GLY A 80 -12.62 11.10 -13.28
CA GLY A 80 -11.48 10.59 -14.05
C GLY A 80 -11.47 9.06 -14.15
N PHE A 81 -10.52 8.51 -14.91
CA PHE A 81 -10.29 7.07 -14.94
C PHE A 81 -9.51 6.66 -13.69
N ARG A 82 -9.91 5.57 -13.06
CA ARG A 82 -9.27 5.04 -11.84
C ARG A 82 -9.27 3.53 -11.89
N PHE A 83 -8.22 2.91 -11.36
CA PHE A 83 -8.32 1.50 -11.01
C PHE A 83 -9.19 1.33 -9.77
N TRP A 84 -10.02 0.29 -9.78
CA TRP A 84 -10.89 -0.09 -8.69
C TRP A 84 -10.61 -1.54 -8.33
N GLY A 85 -9.87 -1.72 -7.23
CA GLY A 85 -9.39 -3.01 -6.76
C GLY A 85 -7.93 -2.95 -6.34
N ASN A 86 -7.63 -3.57 -5.22
CA ASN A 86 -6.33 -3.59 -4.56
C ASN A 86 -5.94 -4.99 -4.05
N ARG A 87 -6.71 -6.01 -4.42
CA ARG A 87 -6.42 -7.41 -4.13
C ARG A 87 -5.61 -8.04 -5.25
N ASN A 88 -4.99 -9.17 -4.93
CA ASN A 88 -4.31 -10.03 -5.90
C ASN A 88 -4.78 -11.47 -5.75
N CYS A 89 -4.36 -12.32 -6.70
CA CYS A 89 -4.74 -13.73 -6.74
C CYS A 89 -3.83 -14.62 -5.85
N SER A 90 -3.34 -14.11 -4.71
CA SER A 90 -2.53 -14.92 -3.80
C SER A 90 -3.39 -15.89 -3.00
N ASP A 91 -2.97 -17.15 -2.92
CA ASP A 91 -3.58 -18.15 -2.04
C ASP A 91 -3.27 -17.92 -0.56
N ASP A 92 -2.27 -17.08 -0.24
CA ASP A 92 -1.93 -16.71 1.14
C ASP A 92 -2.68 -15.43 1.54
N PRO A 93 -3.61 -15.48 2.51
CA PRO A 93 -4.38 -14.32 2.92
C PRO A 93 -3.54 -13.13 3.38
N ARG A 94 -2.32 -13.36 3.89
CA ARG A 94 -1.39 -12.29 4.30
C ARG A 94 -0.94 -11.43 3.13
N PHE A 95 -0.91 -12.02 1.93
CA PHE A 95 -0.51 -11.37 0.69
C PHE A 95 -1.71 -11.02 -0.19
N SER A 96 -2.95 -11.16 0.28
CA SER A 96 -4.16 -10.90 -0.51
C SER A 96 -4.25 -9.46 -1.04
N PHE A 97 -3.64 -8.49 -0.38
CA PHE A 97 -3.53 -7.12 -0.88
C PHE A 97 -2.25 -6.91 -1.69
N GLU A 98 -2.37 -6.23 -2.83
CA GLU A 98 -1.24 -5.76 -3.66
C GLU A 98 -0.15 -5.08 -2.81
N VAL A 99 -0.56 -4.18 -1.91
CA VAL A 99 0.37 -3.41 -1.06
C VAL A 99 1.19 -4.31 -0.14
N ALA A 100 0.60 -5.38 0.39
CA ALA A 100 1.33 -6.31 1.24
C ALA A 100 2.42 -7.02 0.45
N THR A 101 2.11 -7.51 -0.75
CA THR A 101 3.09 -8.12 -1.65
C THR A 101 4.16 -7.12 -2.10
N ARG A 102 3.77 -5.90 -2.47
CA ARG A 102 4.71 -4.85 -2.90
C ARG A 102 5.65 -4.44 -1.78
N THR A 103 5.13 -4.31 -0.56
CA THR A 103 5.92 -4.03 0.65
C THR A 103 6.94 -5.14 0.90
N ALA A 104 6.52 -6.40 0.81
CA ALA A 104 7.39 -7.54 1.02
C ALA A 104 8.55 -7.58 0.03
N GLN A 105 8.27 -7.38 -1.26
CA GLN A 105 9.29 -7.33 -2.31
C GLN A 105 10.25 -6.15 -2.10
N PHE A 106 9.72 -4.97 -1.80
CA PHE A 106 10.54 -3.79 -1.53
C PHE A 106 11.48 -4.01 -0.33
N ILE A 107 10.96 -4.49 0.80
CA ILE A 107 11.78 -4.76 1.99
C ILE A 107 12.86 -5.79 1.69
N LEU A 108 12.49 -6.87 1.00
CA LEU A 108 13.44 -7.92 0.63
C LEU A 108 14.59 -7.37 -0.21
N ASP A 109 14.27 -6.62 -1.27
CA ASP A 109 15.28 -6.01 -2.15
C ASP A 109 16.15 -5.00 -1.39
N THR A 110 15.56 -4.16 -0.55
CA THR A 110 16.28 -3.17 0.27
C THR A 110 17.25 -3.85 1.23
N ILE A 111 16.82 -4.88 1.96
CA ILE A 111 17.68 -5.62 2.89
C ILE A 111 18.81 -6.34 2.15
N ILE A 112 18.49 -7.06 1.06
CA ILE A 112 19.49 -7.80 0.28
C ILE A 112 20.56 -6.86 -0.26
N ASN A 113 20.16 -5.73 -0.86
CA ASN A 113 21.09 -4.75 -1.39
C ASN A 113 21.92 -4.11 -0.27
N GLY A 114 21.30 -3.78 0.87
CA GLY A 114 21.98 -3.24 2.04
C GLY A 114 22.97 -4.21 2.68
N CYS A 115 22.75 -5.52 2.55
CA CYS A 115 23.64 -6.54 3.10
C CYS A 115 24.90 -6.81 2.27
N PHE A 116 24.96 -6.32 1.02
CA PHE A 116 26.08 -6.56 0.11
C PHE A 116 27.47 -6.26 0.70
N PRO A 117 27.69 -5.17 1.47
CA PRO A 117 28.99 -4.88 2.08
C PRO A 117 29.49 -5.91 3.10
N PHE A 118 28.58 -6.72 3.67
CA PHE A 118 28.91 -7.74 4.67
C PHE A 118 29.25 -9.10 4.05
N VAL A 119 28.94 -9.30 2.77
CA VAL A 119 29.27 -10.54 2.06
C VAL A 119 30.78 -10.75 2.05
N ASP A 120 31.20 -12.00 2.31
CA ASP A 120 32.60 -12.43 2.40
C ASP A 120 33.44 -11.77 3.51
N GLN A 121 32.82 -11.02 4.43
CA GLN A 121 33.50 -10.53 5.62
C GLN A 121 33.71 -11.65 6.66
N PRO A 122 34.73 -11.55 7.54
CA PRO A 122 34.93 -12.53 8.60
C PRO A 122 33.72 -12.63 9.53
N LEU A 123 33.09 -13.82 9.58
CA LEU A 123 31.94 -14.08 10.46
C LEU A 123 32.36 -14.04 11.93
N THR A 124 32.17 -12.87 12.55
CA THR A 124 32.38 -12.64 13.98
C THR A 124 31.05 -12.28 14.65
N PRO A 125 30.91 -12.46 15.98
CA PRO A 125 29.72 -12.01 16.70
C PRO A 125 29.47 -10.50 16.54
N TYR A 126 30.53 -9.70 16.37
CA TYR A 126 30.42 -8.27 16.10
C TYR A 126 29.81 -8.01 14.72
N LEU A 127 30.27 -8.71 13.66
CA LEU A 127 29.68 -8.60 12.33
C LEU A 127 28.19 -8.98 12.35
N ALA A 128 27.83 -10.08 13.02
CA ALA A 128 26.42 -10.50 13.13
C ALA A 128 25.57 -9.41 13.80
N LYS A 129 26.08 -8.78 14.86
CA LYS A 129 25.42 -7.65 15.51
C LYS A 129 25.32 -6.44 14.58
N ASP A 130 26.39 -6.07 13.88
CA ASP A 130 26.40 -4.94 12.96
C ASP A 130 25.39 -5.12 11.82
N ILE A 131 25.23 -6.35 11.30
CA ILE A 131 24.19 -6.69 10.31
C ILE A 131 22.81 -6.46 10.91
N ILE A 132 22.52 -7.02 12.08
CA ILE A 132 21.22 -6.90 12.76
C ILE A 132 20.88 -5.43 13.03
N ASP A 133 21.84 -4.68 13.60
CA ASP A 133 21.66 -3.27 13.93
C ASP A 133 21.44 -2.43 12.65
N SER A 134 22.12 -2.75 11.55
CA SER A 134 21.96 -2.07 10.25
C SER A 134 20.60 -2.34 9.61
N ILE A 135 20.17 -3.61 9.55
CA ILE A 135 18.84 -3.97 9.01
C ILE A 135 17.74 -3.34 9.89
N ASN A 136 17.89 -3.39 11.21
CA ASN A 136 16.91 -2.82 12.11
C ASN A 136 16.82 -1.30 11.92
N ALA A 137 17.96 -0.60 11.82
CA ALA A 137 17.98 0.84 11.56
C ALA A 137 17.19 1.20 10.29
N GLU A 138 17.46 0.51 9.17
CA GLU A 138 16.74 0.72 7.90
C GLU A 138 15.22 0.51 8.04
N LEU A 139 14.80 -0.58 8.70
CA LEU A 139 13.37 -0.84 8.91
C LEU A 139 12.73 0.19 9.84
N GLN A 140 13.44 0.66 10.87
CA GLN A 140 12.94 1.71 11.77
C GLN A 140 12.77 3.05 11.05
N GLU A 141 13.58 3.36 10.03
CA GLU A 141 13.38 4.55 9.19
C GLU A 141 12.01 4.49 8.48
N HIS A 142 11.63 3.32 7.95
CA HIS A 142 10.33 3.12 7.32
C HIS A 142 9.15 3.12 8.31
N VAL A 143 9.34 2.66 9.54
CA VAL A 143 8.36 2.80 10.62
C VAL A 143 8.16 4.28 10.97
N THR A 144 9.26 5.03 11.11
CA THR A 144 9.24 6.47 11.41
C THR A 144 8.55 7.26 10.30
N ALA A 145 8.80 6.89 9.04
CA ALA A 145 8.14 7.45 7.86
C ALA A 145 6.67 7.00 7.69
N ARG A 146 6.17 6.11 8.57
CA ARG A 146 4.82 5.52 8.51
C ARG A 146 4.54 4.72 7.23
N HIS A 147 5.59 4.20 6.60
CA HIS A 147 5.47 3.22 5.53
C HIS A 147 5.24 1.81 6.07
N LEU A 148 5.63 1.59 7.34
CA LEU A 148 5.34 0.39 8.12
C LEU A 148 4.68 0.76 9.45
N LEU A 149 3.89 -0.15 10.01
CA LEU A 149 3.33 0.01 11.36
C LEU A 149 4.33 -0.41 12.45
N GLY A 150 5.23 -1.33 12.12
CA GLY A 150 6.27 -1.83 13.03
C GLY A 150 7.17 -2.83 12.31
N ALA A 151 8.37 -3.02 12.84
CA ALA A 151 9.32 -4.02 12.39
C ALA A 151 10.32 -4.33 13.51
N SER A 152 10.88 -5.54 13.50
CA SER A 152 11.95 -5.95 14.39
C SER A 152 12.90 -6.93 13.71
N VAL A 153 14.15 -6.96 14.17
CA VAL A 153 15.21 -7.83 13.65
C VAL A 153 15.93 -8.45 14.84
N TRP A 154 16.18 -9.75 14.79
CA TRP A 154 16.85 -10.46 15.87
C TRP A 154 17.69 -11.63 15.36
N TYR A 155 18.57 -12.10 16.24
CA TYR A 155 19.30 -13.35 16.06
C TYR A 155 18.54 -14.48 16.74
N ASP A 156 18.13 -15.50 15.99
CA ASP A 156 17.60 -16.74 16.56
C ASP A 156 18.71 -17.80 16.67
N PRO A 157 19.08 -18.22 17.89
CA PRO A 157 20.02 -19.32 18.09
C PRO A 157 19.53 -20.67 17.52
N ALA A 158 18.22 -20.87 17.37
CA ALA A 158 17.65 -22.10 16.84
C ALA A 158 17.96 -22.27 15.34
N GLU A 159 17.96 -21.17 14.58
CA GLU A 159 18.30 -21.15 13.14
C GLU A 159 19.83 -21.17 12.90
N ASN A 160 20.61 -20.85 13.93
CA ASN A 160 22.07 -20.69 13.85
C ASN A 160 22.84 -21.74 14.66
N SER A 161 22.74 -23.01 14.23
CA SER A 161 23.52 -24.10 14.81
C SER A 161 25.04 -23.87 14.67
N ILE A 162 25.83 -24.47 15.57
CA ILE A 162 27.30 -24.40 15.53
C ILE A 162 27.83 -24.91 14.18
N GLN A 163 27.21 -25.95 13.63
CA GLN A 163 27.57 -26.53 12.34
C GLN A 163 27.36 -25.53 11.19
N ASN A 164 26.24 -24.81 11.16
CA ASN A 164 25.96 -23.79 10.15
C ASN A 164 26.98 -22.64 10.23
N LEU A 165 27.25 -22.15 11.44
CA LEU A 165 28.22 -21.07 11.67
C LEU A 165 29.64 -21.48 11.27
N GLN A 166 30.03 -22.74 11.49
CA GLN A 166 31.33 -23.27 11.03
C GLN A 166 31.44 -23.30 9.49
N GLN A 167 30.32 -23.38 8.78
CA GLN A 167 30.25 -23.27 7.32
C GLN A 167 30.10 -21.82 6.83
N GLY A 168 30.17 -20.83 7.73
CA GLY A 168 30.02 -19.42 7.39
C GLY A 168 28.57 -19.01 7.12
N GLN A 169 27.59 -19.81 7.52
CA GLN A 169 26.17 -19.52 7.32
C GLN A 169 25.61 -18.80 8.56
N LEU A 170 25.03 -17.63 8.33
CA LEU A 170 24.33 -16.82 9.33
C LEU A 170 22.91 -16.58 8.87
N TRP A 171 21.94 -16.86 9.74
CA TRP A 171 20.54 -16.53 9.56
C TRP A 171 20.17 -15.37 10.47
N VAL A 172 19.47 -14.38 9.92
CA VAL A 172 18.94 -13.24 10.66
C VAL A 172 17.44 -13.20 10.41
N ASP A 173 16.68 -13.21 11.49
CA ASP A 173 15.24 -13.15 11.45
C ASP A 173 14.76 -11.71 11.54
N TYR A 174 13.69 -11.42 10.81
CA TYR A 174 13.03 -10.13 10.86
C TYR A 174 11.54 -10.28 10.61
N ASP A 175 10.76 -9.41 11.25
CA ASP A 175 9.34 -9.25 11.00
C ASP A 175 9.01 -7.79 10.69
N TYR A 176 7.85 -7.59 10.05
CA TYR A 176 7.30 -6.28 9.78
C TYR A 176 5.79 -6.36 9.63
N THR A 177 5.12 -5.24 9.90
CA THR A 177 3.69 -5.06 9.65
C THR A 177 3.49 -4.00 8.56
N PRO A 178 3.05 -4.39 7.35
CA PRO A 178 2.74 -3.42 6.30
C PRO A 178 1.54 -2.54 6.70
N VAL A 179 1.45 -1.34 6.13
CA VAL A 179 0.28 -0.49 6.33
C VAL A 179 -0.91 -1.08 5.55
N PRO A 180 -2.03 -1.45 6.21
CA PRO A 180 -3.17 -2.04 5.53
C PRO A 180 -3.88 -1.00 4.65
N THR A 181 -4.40 -1.44 3.51
CA THR A 181 -5.27 -0.57 2.70
C THR A 181 -6.67 -0.54 3.31
N LEU A 182 -7.24 0.64 3.47
CA LEU A 182 -8.65 0.81 3.83
C LEU A 182 -9.53 0.46 2.63
N GLU A 183 -9.78 -0.82 2.43
CA GLU A 183 -10.60 -1.34 1.33
C GLU A 183 -12.09 -1.03 1.55
N ASN A 184 -12.59 -1.22 2.78
CA ASN A 184 -13.99 -1.05 3.12
C ASN A 184 -14.16 -0.08 4.29
N LEU A 185 -14.71 1.11 4.00
CA LEU A 185 -15.06 2.09 5.03
C LEU A 185 -16.57 2.02 5.32
N GLY A 186 -16.93 1.37 6.42
CA GLY A 186 -18.31 1.37 6.92
C GLY A 186 -18.57 2.58 7.82
N VAL A 187 -19.64 3.34 7.55
CA VAL A 187 -20.09 4.44 8.41
C VAL A 187 -21.40 4.05 9.07
N ASN A 188 -21.43 4.10 10.41
CA ASN A 188 -22.63 3.79 11.20
C ASN A 188 -23.40 5.08 11.52
N GLN A 189 -24.41 5.40 10.71
CA GLN A 189 -25.28 6.55 10.95
C GLN A 189 -26.19 6.30 12.16
N ARG A 190 -26.34 7.30 13.03
CA ARG A 190 -27.27 7.29 14.16
C ARG A 190 -27.99 8.62 14.22
N ILE A 191 -29.32 8.58 14.28
CA ILE A 191 -30.15 9.75 14.62
C ILE A 191 -30.26 9.80 16.14
N THR A 192 -30.00 10.97 16.73
CA THR A 192 -30.05 11.16 18.18
C THR A 192 -30.80 12.44 18.53
N ASP A 193 -31.63 12.39 19.57
CA ASP A 193 -32.30 13.55 20.17
C ASP A 193 -31.44 14.26 21.25
N ARG A 194 -30.26 13.71 21.58
CA ARG A 194 -29.31 14.25 22.57
C ARG A 194 -29.02 15.74 22.42
N TYR A 195 -29.03 16.25 21.19
CA TYR A 195 -28.75 17.66 20.88
C TYR A 195 -29.98 18.57 20.92
N LEU A 196 -31.15 18.03 21.22
CA LEU A 196 -32.40 18.78 21.39
C LEU A 196 -32.61 19.25 22.84
N VAL A 197 -31.93 18.63 23.81
CA VAL A 197 -31.94 19.09 25.21
C VAL A 197 -31.16 20.40 25.25
N ASP A 198 -31.79 21.49 25.67
CA ASP A 198 -31.33 22.88 25.56
C ASP A 198 -31.51 23.57 24.19
N PHE A 199 -32.47 23.14 23.37
CA PHE A 199 -32.86 23.85 22.14
C PHE A 199 -33.07 25.36 22.37
N SER A 200 -33.65 25.76 23.51
CA SER A 200 -33.83 27.16 23.89
C SER A 200 -32.54 27.91 24.20
N LYS A 201 -31.50 27.26 24.73
CA LYS A 201 -30.17 27.88 24.94
C LYS A 201 -29.38 28.01 23.64
N LEU A 202 -29.59 27.10 22.69
CA LEU A 202 -29.01 27.21 21.34
C LEU A 202 -29.57 28.42 20.57
N LEU A 203 -30.77 28.89 20.89
CA LEU A 203 -31.33 30.14 20.34
C LEU A 203 -30.67 31.40 20.95
N GLY A 204 -30.14 31.31 22.18
CA GLY A 204 -29.65 32.43 22.99
C GLY A 204 -28.18 32.82 22.78
N GLY A 205 -27.53 32.38 21.70
CA GLY A 205 -26.18 32.82 21.32
C GLY A 205 -26.07 34.30 20.92
N GLY A 206 -27.16 35.07 20.99
CA GLY A 206 -27.15 36.52 21.00
C GLY A 206 -27.30 37.02 22.43
N THR A 207 -26.28 37.71 22.92
CA THR A 207 -26.23 38.40 24.22
C THR A 207 -27.56 39.11 24.53
N ALA A 208 -28.33 38.59 25.50
CA ALA A 208 -29.30 39.39 26.21
C ALA A 208 -28.53 40.14 27.31
N THR A 209 -28.10 41.37 26.99
CA THR A 209 -27.78 42.38 28.00
C THR A 209 -29.07 42.70 28.76
N GLU A 210 -29.08 42.40 30.06
CA GLU A 210 -30.00 43.03 31.02
C GLU A 210 -29.72 44.53 31.15
#